data_AF-A0A0N8S4N1-F1
#
_entry.id   AF-A0A0N8S4N1-F1
#
_cell.length_a   1.000
_cell.length_b   1.000
_cell.length_c   1.000
_cell.angle_alpha   90.00
_cell.angle_beta   90.00
_cell.angle_gamma   90.00
#
_symmetry.space_group_name_H-M   'P 1'
#
loop_
_entity.id
_entity.type
_entity.pdbx_description
1 polymer ?
#
loop_
_entity_poly.entity_id
_entity_poly.type
_entity_poly.pdbx_seq_one_letter_code
_entity_poly.pdbx_strand_id
1 'polypeptide(L)'
;MNEREIANALNADGVLTDFDRPWSRSSVHEVLTNEKYIGNNVYNKTSSKLRKRSSRNPPEKWIRCDGAFQGIVSLEVFTCAREIILQRSHRLDDTQMLELLRALLQQAGSLSGMLIDEQDNMPSSTVYISRFGGLLRAYTLIGYAPDRDYRYLDINRSLRQLHPQVFEDVIKHLENAGASVEISAQNDVLTVNGEWTASVVIARCHSTPAGTLRWKLRFDISLAPDITIAVRMERANLQVRDYYLVPLIDMGAWPQKMAEENSPLIDSYCFQTLDVLDGLAARCSLKEACQ
;
A
#
# COMPACT_ATOMS: atom_id res chain seq x y z
N MET A 1 -16.13 25.33 -22.85
CA MET A 1 -14.77 24.79 -22.94
C MET A 1 -14.50 23.79 -21.81
N ASN A 2 -14.38 22.50 -22.12
CA ASN A 2 -14.01 21.44 -21.17
C ASN A 2 -12.51 21.10 -21.27
N GLU A 3 -12.01 20.30 -20.33
CA GLU A 3 -10.59 19.97 -20.24
C GLU A 3 -10.07 19.22 -21.48
N ARG A 4 -10.91 18.44 -22.17
CA ARG A 4 -10.52 17.76 -23.41
C ARG A 4 -10.45 18.71 -24.60
N GLU A 5 -11.35 19.67 -24.71
CA GLU A 5 -11.29 20.73 -25.73
C GLU A 5 -9.99 21.55 -25.59
N ILE A 6 -9.57 21.84 -24.36
CA ILE A 6 -8.28 22.49 -24.08
C ILE A 6 -7.12 21.59 -24.52
N ALA A 7 -7.13 20.31 -24.14
CA ALA A 7 -6.08 19.36 -24.54
C ALA A 7 -5.96 19.25 -26.07
N ASN A 8 -7.09 19.16 -26.77
CA ASN A 8 -7.13 19.08 -28.23
C ASN A 8 -6.58 20.34 -28.89
N ALA A 9 -6.92 21.53 -28.37
CA ALA A 9 -6.38 22.80 -28.86
C ALA A 9 -4.85 22.88 -28.68
N LEU A 10 -4.34 22.57 -27.48
CA LEU A 10 -2.91 22.57 -27.20
C LEU A 10 -2.14 21.59 -28.08
N ASN A 11 -2.69 20.39 -28.30
CA ASN A 11 -2.10 19.39 -29.17
C ASN A 11 -2.12 19.81 -30.65
N ALA A 12 -3.20 20.48 -31.10
CA ALA A 12 -3.27 21.02 -32.46
C ALA A 12 -2.24 22.12 -32.69
N ASP A 13 -1.93 22.91 -31.66
CA ASP A 13 -0.89 23.94 -31.68
C ASP A 13 0.53 23.37 -31.54
N GLY A 14 0.68 22.04 -31.42
CA GLY A 14 1.98 21.36 -31.30
C GLY A 14 2.66 21.55 -29.94
N VAL A 15 1.93 22.02 -28.92
CA VAL A 15 2.46 22.25 -27.57
C VAL A 15 2.51 20.91 -26.82
N LEU A 16 3.69 20.54 -26.30
CA LEU A 16 3.88 19.36 -25.48
C LEU A 16 3.85 19.69 -23.98
N THR A 17 3.62 18.68 -23.16
CA THR A 17 3.73 18.76 -21.70
C THR A 17 5.21 18.81 -21.27
N ASP A 18 5.46 19.07 -19.98
CA ASP A 18 6.79 19.06 -19.34
C ASP A 18 7.51 17.70 -19.41
N PHE A 19 6.79 16.63 -19.78
CA PHE A 19 7.32 15.29 -20.02
C PHE A 19 7.47 14.94 -21.50
N ASP A 20 7.40 15.92 -22.41
CA ASP A 20 7.44 15.74 -23.87
C ASP A 20 6.32 14.81 -24.40
N ARG A 21 5.13 14.91 -23.80
CA ARG A 21 3.95 14.11 -24.19
C ARG A 21 2.81 14.99 -24.66
N PRO A 22 1.91 14.48 -25.52
CA PRO A 22 0.65 15.15 -25.84
C PRO A 22 -0.18 15.40 -24.58
N TRP A 23 -0.93 16.50 -24.58
CA TRP A 23 -1.89 16.83 -23.54
C TRP A 23 -3.05 15.84 -23.54
N SER A 24 -3.44 15.41 -22.35
CA SER A 24 -4.67 14.65 -22.12
C SER A 24 -5.66 15.47 -21.30
N ARG A 25 -6.94 15.09 -21.32
CA ARG A 25 -7.96 15.66 -20.42
C ARG A 25 -7.46 15.65 -18.97
N SER A 26 -6.86 14.54 -18.54
CA SER A 26 -6.38 14.34 -17.17
C SER A 26 -5.21 15.27 -16.84
N SER A 27 -4.25 15.46 -17.75
CA SER A 27 -3.13 16.37 -17.52
C SER A 27 -3.59 17.83 -17.46
N VAL A 28 -4.53 18.23 -18.32
CA VAL A 28 -5.16 19.56 -18.24
C VAL A 28 -5.90 19.73 -16.91
N HIS A 29 -6.70 18.75 -16.50
CA HIS A 29 -7.44 18.81 -15.23
C HIS A 29 -6.50 18.93 -14.03
N GLU A 30 -5.39 18.18 -14.02
CA GLU A 30 -4.37 18.31 -12.99
C GLU A 30 -3.78 19.72 -12.96
N VAL A 31 -3.50 20.31 -14.12
CA VAL A 31 -3.01 21.70 -14.20
C VAL A 31 -4.01 22.69 -13.61
N LEU A 32 -5.27 22.61 -14.03
CA LEU A 32 -6.32 23.55 -13.63
C LEU A 32 -6.69 23.45 -12.14
N THR A 33 -6.37 22.35 -11.47
CA THR A 33 -6.74 22.11 -10.06
C THR A 33 -5.56 22.19 -9.10
N ASN A 34 -4.33 22.33 -9.60
CA ASN A 34 -3.14 22.33 -8.77
C ASN A 34 -2.81 23.74 -8.25
N GLU A 35 -2.83 23.89 -6.92
CA GLU A 35 -2.58 25.16 -6.26
C GLU A 35 -1.13 25.68 -6.41
N LYS A 36 -0.23 24.86 -6.95
CA LYS A 36 1.12 25.34 -7.29
C LYS A 36 1.12 26.47 -8.31
N TYR A 37 0.05 26.63 -9.09
CA TYR A 37 0.00 27.70 -10.08
C TYR A 37 -0.41 29.06 -9.49
N ILE A 38 -0.97 29.08 -8.28
CA ILE A 38 -1.26 30.31 -7.50
C ILE A 38 -0.22 30.61 -6.43
N GLY A 39 0.92 29.89 -6.43
CA GLY A 39 1.98 30.12 -5.46
C GLY A 39 1.94 29.24 -4.21
N ASN A 40 0.97 28.33 -4.09
CA ASN A 40 0.76 27.58 -2.86
C ASN A 40 1.33 26.17 -2.95
N ASN A 41 2.14 25.79 -1.97
CA ASN A 41 2.62 24.42 -1.83
C ASN A 41 1.71 23.66 -0.86
N VAL A 42 0.99 22.67 -1.37
CA VAL A 42 0.12 21.80 -0.55
C VAL A 42 0.62 20.36 -0.64
N TYR A 43 1.19 19.86 0.44
CA TYR A 43 1.68 18.49 0.53
C TYR A 43 1.06 17.75 1.72
N ASN A 44 1.43 16.49 1.90
CA ASN A 44 0.84 15.61 2.91
C ASN A 44 -0.68 15.40 2.71
N LYS A 45 -1.17 15.39 1.46
CA LYS A 45 -2.58 15.06 1.14
C LYS A 45 -2.89 13.57 1.39
N THR A 46 -1.86 12.73 1.25
CA THR A 46 -1.87 11.32 1.62
C THR A 46 -0.65 11.07 2.50
N SER A 47 -0.82 10.25 3.54
CA SER A 47 0.31 9.73 4.31
C SER A 47 0.36 8.23 4.17
N SER A 48 1.54 7.72 3.86
CA SER A 48 1.87 6.31 4.00
C SER A 48 2.87 6.20 5.13
N LYS A 49 2.38 6.26 6.38
CA LYS A 49 3.23 6.02 7.55
C LYS A 49 3.80 4.61 7.48
N LEU A 50 5.04 4.44 7.93
CA LEU A 50 5.76 3.15 7.87
C LEU A 50 4.85 2.01 8.33
N ARG A 51 4.75 0.94 7.53
CA ARG A 51 3.93 -0.27 7.77
C ARG A 51 2.40 -0.04 7.90
N LYS A 52 1.89 1.19 7.83
CA LYS A 52 0.45 1.51 7.84
C LYS A 52 -0.09 1.71 6.42
N ARG A 53 -1.40 1.50 6.25
CA ARG A 53 -2.09 1.74 4.99
C ARG A 53 -1.90 3.21 4.60
N SER A 54 -1.56 3.46 3.33
CA SER A 54 -1.63 4.83 2.80
C SER A 54 -3.06 5.34 3.00
N SER A 55 -3.19 6.35 3.85
CA SER A 55 -4.45 6.97 4.20
C SER A 55 -4.45 8.38 3.65
N ARG A 56 -5.59 8.80 3.10
CA ARG A 56 -5.82 10.20 2.81
C ARG A 56 -5.83 10.95 4.13
N ASN A 57 -4.99 11.97 4.24
CA ASN A 57 -4.98 12.80 5.43
C ASN A 57 -6.20 13.73 5.36
N PRO A 58 -6.86 13.97 6.50
CA PRO A 58 -7.93 14.96 6.54
C PRO A 58 -7.32 16.37 6.33
N PRO A 59 -8.07 17.35 5.82
CA PRO A 59 -7.54 18.66 5.40
C PRO A 59 -6.74 19.38 6.48
N GLU A 60 -7.06 19.16 7.75
CA GLU A 60 -6.41 19.78 8.91
C GLU A 60 -4.96 19.29 9.09
N LYS A 61 -4.62 18.13 8.50
CA LYS A 61 -3.25 17.59 8.49
C LYS A 61 -2.48 17.92 7.21
N TRP A 62 -3.11 18.61 6.25
CA TRP A 62 -2.41 19.03 5.04
C TRP A 62 -1.42 20.12 5.43
N ILE A 63 -0.19 19.97 4.96
CA ILE A 63 0.81 21.00 5.19
C ILE A 63 0.72 21.93 3.99
N ARG A 64 0.22 23.13 4.27
CA ARG A 64 -0.04 24.18 3.29
C ARG A 64 0.88 25.34 3.59
N CYS A 65 1.66 25.75 2.59
CA CYS A 65 2.43 26.97 2.61
C CYS A 65 1.90 27.86 1.49
N ASP A 66 1.17 28.91 1.85
CA ASP A 66 0.66 29.90 0.91
C ASP A 66 1.80 30.83 0.47
N GLY A 67 1.89 31.12 -0.83
CA GLY A 67 2.96 31.95 -1.39
C GLY A 67 4.37 31.33 -1.29
N ALA A 68 4.47 30.00 -1.21
CA ALA A 68 5.74 29.26 -1.22
C ALA A 68 6.61 29.56 -2.46
N PHE A 69 5.97 29.91 -3.57
CA PHE A 69 6.62 30.34 -4.81
C PHE A 69 5.75 31.40 -5.50
N GLN A 70 6.33 32.08 -6.49
CA GLN A 70 5.59 33.04 -7.30
C GLN A 70 4.50 32.32 -8.10
N GLY A 71 3.24 32.68 -7.88
CA GLY A 71 2.11 32.21 -8.69
C GLY A 71 2.21 32.71 -10.12
N ILE A 72 1.89 31.84 -11.09
CA ILE A 72 1.83 32.19 -12.50
C ILE A 72 0.43 32.68 -12.92
N VAL A 73 -0.60 32.40 -12.11
CA VAL A 73 -1.98 32.88 -12.30
C VAL A 73 -2.49 33.51 -11.01
N SER A 74 -3.46 34.43 -11.13
CA SER A 74 -4.11 35.03 -9.96
C SER A 74 -5.05 34.02 -9.26
N LEU A 75 -5.25 34.22 -7.95
CA LEU A 75 -6.18 33.42 -7.16
C LEU A 75 -7.62 33.46 -7.72
N GLU A 76 -8.03 34.61 -8.25
CA GLU A 76 -9.36 34.81 -8.83
C GLU A 76 -9.58 33.92 -10.05
N VAL A 77 -8.63 33.90 -10.99
CA VAL A 77 -8.70 33.07 -12.21
C VAL A 77 -8.71 31.59 -11.84
N PHE A 78 -7.84 31.18 -10.91
CA PHE A 78 -7.79 29.80 -10.44
C PHE A 78 -9.08 29.35 -9.76
N THR A 79 -9.66 30.21 -8.91
CA THR A 79 -10.91 29.91 -8.21
C THR A 79 -12.06 29.78 -9.19
N CYS A 80 -12.16 30.69 -10.18
CA CYS A 80 -13.17 30.61 -11.23
C CYS A 80 -13.06 29.30 -12.04
N ALA A 81 -11.85 28.90 -12.44
CA ALA A 81 -11.64 27.63 -13.13
C ALA A 81 -12.10 26.42 -12.31
N ARG A 82 -11.76 26.40 -11.01
CA ARG A 82 -12.19 25.34 -10.09
C ARG A 82 -13.70 25.31 -9.87
N GLU A 83 -14.35 26.46 -9.77
CA GLU A 83 -15.81 26.55 -9.64
C GLU A 83 -16.51 26.00 -10.88
N ILE A 84 -16.03 26.31 -12.08
CA ILE A 84 -16.57 25.77 -13.33
C ILE A 84 -16.47 24.23 -13.34
N ILE A 85 -15.32 23.68 -12.92
CA ILE A 85 -15.11 22.22 -12.81
C ILE A 85 -16.06 21.62 -11.76
N LEU A 86 -16.16 22.22 -10.58
CA LEU A 86 -17.01 21.73 -9.48
C LEU A 86 -18.49 21.79 -9.83
N GLN A 87 -18.98 22.88 -10.42
CA GLN A 87 -20.37 23.05 -10.83
C GLN A 87 -20.81 21.97 -11.83
N ARG A 88 -19.93 21.58 -12.76
CA ARG A 88 -20.21 20.47 -13.68
C ARG A 88 -20.42 19.15 -12.94
N SER A 89 -19.64 18.88 -11.89
CA SER A 89 -19.77 17.67 -11.08
C SER A 89 -20.96 17.69 -10.10
N HIS A 90 -21.25 18.85 -9.50
CA HIS A 90 -22.35 19.01 -8.53
C HIS A 90 -23.73 18.92 -9.15
N ARG A 91 -23.84 19.16 -10.47
CA ARG A 91 -25.08 18.93 -11.22
C ARG A 91 -25.48 17.46 -11.30
N LEU A 92 -24.56 16.54 -10.98
CA LEU A 92 -24.84 15.12 -10.95
C LEU A 92 -25.17 14.67 -9.52
N ASP A 93 -26.29 13.98 -9.35
CA ASP A 93 -26.59 13.27 -8.10
C ASP A 93 -25.82 11.94 -8.00
N ASP A 94 -25.89 11.29 -6.84
CA ASP A 94 -25.17 10.03 -6.59
C ASP A 94 -25.63 8.93 -7.57
N THR A 95 -26.92 8.90 -7.90
CA THR A 95 -27.51 7.93 -8.82
C THR A 95 -26.97 8.10 -10.22
N GLN A 96 -26.96 9.33 -10.73
CA GLN A 96 -26.43 9.70 -12.05
C GLN A 96 -24.93 9.38 -12.16
N MET A 97 -24.15 9.66 -11.10
CA MET A 97 -22.74 9.30 -11.07
C MET A 97 -22.52 7.77 -11.15
N LEU A 98 -23.34 6.99 -10.44
CA LEU A 98 -23.28 5.53 -10.49
C LEU A 98 -23.76 4.97 -11.84
N GLU A 99 -24.78 5.58 -12.46
CA GLU A 99 -25.24 5.24 -13.81
C GLU A 99 -24.16 5.47 -14.87
N LEU A 100 -23.42 6.58 -14.79
CA LEU A 100 -22.28 6.82 -15.67
C LEU A 100 -21.22 5.71 -15.52
N LEU A 101 -20.93 5.24 -14.31
CA LEU A 101 -20.00 4.11 -14.11
C LEU A 101 -20.55 2.80 -14.67
N ARG A 102 -21.86 2.55 -14.55
CA ARG A 102 -22.50 1.37 -15.17
C ARG A 102 -22.39 1.40 -16.69
N ALA A 103 -22.67 2.56 -17.29
CA ALA A 103 -22.56 2.75 -18.74
C ALA A 103 -21.11 2.54 -19.22
N LEU A 104 -20.13 3.14 -18.53
CA LEU A 104 -18.72 2.96 -18.86
C LEU A 104 -18.28 1.49 -18.71
N LEU A 105 -18.76 0.80 -17.67
CA LEU A 105 -18.49 -0.62 -17.47
C LEU A 105 -19.05 -1.48 -18.61
N GLN A 106 -20.29 -1.22 -19.03
CA GLN A 106 -20.92 -1.94 -20.14
C GLN A 106 -20.14 -1.74 -21.44
N GLN A 107 -19.58 -0.55 -21.67
CA GLN A 107 -18.83 -0.22 -22.88
C GLN A 107 -17.41 -0.81 -22.87
N ALA A 108 -16.69 -0.69 -21.76
CA ALA A 108 -15.26 -1.01 -21.69
C ALA A 108 -14.96 -2.41 -21.11
N GLY A 109 -15.95 -3.08 -20.51
CA GLY A 109 -15.81 -4.37 -19.83
C GLY A 109 -15.01 -4.33 -18.52
N SER A 110 -14.29 -3.25 -18.26
CA SER A 110 -13.58 -3.04 -16.99
C SER A 110 -13.49 -1.56 -16.61
N LEU A 111 -13.33 -1.28 -15.31
CA LEU A 111 -13.16 0.08 -14.80
C LEU A 111 -11.79 0.28 -14.14
N SER A 112 -11.20 1.44 -14.40
CA SER A 112 -10.03 1.95 -13.69
C SER A 112 -10.16 3.44 -13.48
N GLY A 113 -9.42 4.00 -12.51
CA GLY A 113 -9.39 5.45 -12.30
C GLY A 113 -8.92 6.21 -13.54
N MET A 114 -7.91 5.68 -14.24
CA MET A 114 -7.41 6.25 -15.50
C MET A 114 -8.50 6.26 -16.59
N LEU A 115 -9.22 5.15 -16.77
CA LEU A 115 -10.31 5.07 -17.76
C LEU A 115 -11.45 6.06 -17.45
N ILE A 116 -11.78 6.25 -16.17
CA ILE A 116 -12.75 7.26 -15.72
C ILE A 116 -12.25 8.66 -16.08
N ASP A 117 -10.98 8.94 -15.80
CA ASP A 117 -10.38 10.26 -16.05
C ASP A 117 -10.23 10.61 -17.53
N GLU A 118 -10.35 9.63 -18.43
CA GLU A 118 -10.39 9.78 -19.88
C GLU A 118 -11.79 10.10 -20.44
N GLN A 119 -12.86 9.94 -19.65
CA GLN A 119 -14.24 10.21 -20.10
C GLN A 119 -14.61 11.70 -19.98
N ASP A 120 -15.22 12.25 -21.04
CA ASP A 120 -15.58 13.67 -21.10
C ASP A 120 -16.74 14.07 -20.18
N ASN A 121 -17.83 13.32 -20.26
CA ASN A 121 -19.09 13.64 -19.61
C ASN A 121 -19.22 12.95 -18.24
N MET A 122 -18.09 12.69 -17.60
CA MET A 122 -18.01 11.97 -16.34
C MET A 122 -17.16 12.74 -15.32
N PRO A 123 -17.55 12.72 -14.03
CA PRO A 123 -16.69 13.20 -12.96
C PRO A 123 -15.35 12.47 -12.93
N SER A 124 -14.28 13.16 -12.53
CA SER A 124 -12.97 12.51 -12.38
C SER A 124 -12.99 11.44 -11.29
N SER A 125 -12.03 10.53 -11.36
CA SER A 125 -11.82 9.46 -10.39
C SER A 125 -11.71 10.00 -8.96
N THR A 126 -11.11 11.19 -8.79
CA THR A 126 -11.01 11.88 -7.51
C THR A 126 -12.36 12.31 -6.95
N VAL A 127 -13.29 12.77 -7.81
CA VAL A 127 -14.66 13.14 -7.39
C VAL A 127 -15.42 11.91 -6.91
N TYR A 128 -15.31 10.78 -7.61
CA TYR A 128 -15.86 9.50 -7.15
C TYR A 128 -15.27 9.06 -5.81
N ILE A 129 -13.96 9.21 -5.61
CA ILE A 129 -13.29 8.89 -4.34
C ILE A 129 -13.85 9.75 -3.20
N SER A 130 -13.96 11.06 -3.39
CA SER A 130 -14.48 11.95 -2.34
C SER A 130 -15.94 11.67 -2.02
N ARG A 131 -16.76 11.37 -3.03
CA ARG A 131 -18.21 11.24 -2.87
C ARG A 131 -18.64 9.90 -2.30
N PHE A 132 -18.01 8.80 -2.75
CA PHE A 132 -18.37 7.43 -2.33
C PHE A 132 -17.39 6.82 -1.32
N GLY A 133 -16.37 7.56 -0.88
CA GLY A 133 -15.37 7.06 0.07
C GLY A 133 -14.34 6.09 -0.53
N GLY A 134 -14.19 6.11 -1.87
CA GLY A 134 -13.19 5.33 -2.62
C GLY A 134 -13.75 4.73 -3.91
N LEU A 135 -12.89 4.55 -4.92
CA LEU A 135 -13.29 3.95 -6.22
C LEU A 135 -13.85 2.55 -6.07
N LEU A 136 -13.22 1.70 -5.24
CA LEU A 136 -13.71 0.33 -5.02
C LEU A 136 -15.13 0.33 -4.45
N ARG A 137 -15.44 1.25 -3.52
CA ARG A 137 -16.79 1.38 -2.97
C ARG A 137 -17.79 1.84 -4.03
N ALA A 138 -17.41 2.78 -4.89
CA ALA A 138 -18.22 3.18 -6.04
C ALA A 138 -18.48 2.00 -7.00
N TYR A 139 -17.47 1.15 -7.25
CA TYR A 139 -17.61 -0.06 -8.06
C TYR A 139 -18.54 -1.10 -7.41
N THR A 140 -18.43 -1.30 -6.10
CA THR A 140 -19.35 -2.20 -5.37
C THR A 140 -20.81 -1.73 -5.47
N LEU A 141 -21.05 -0.41 -5.39
CA LEU A 141 -22.41 0.15 -5.50
C LEU A 141 -23.07 -0.07 -6.88
N ILE A 142 -22.27 -0.35 -7.92
CA ILE A 142 -22.77 -0.70 -9.25
C ILE A 142 -22.73 -2.21 -9.54
N GLY A 143 -22.39 -3.04 -8.54
CA GLY A 143 -22.26 -4.49 -8.70
C GLY A 143 -21.02 -4.93 -9.49
N TYR A 144 -20.01 -4.06 -9.63
CA TYR A 144 -18.78 -4.37 -10.35
C TYR A 144 -17.68 -4.83 -9.41
N ALA A 145 -17.14 -6.03 -9.68
CA ALA A 145 -15.93 -6.54 -9.07
C ALA A 145 -14.81 -6.57 -10.12
N PRO A 146 -13.77 -5.73 -10.01
CA PRO A 146 -12.70 -5.68 -11.00
C PRO A 146 -11.89 -6.99 -11.08
N ASP A 147 -11.68 -7.49 -12.30
CA ASP A 147 -10.91 -8.72 -12.55
C ASP A 147 -9.39 -8.52 -12.34
N ARG A 148 -8.91 -7.29 -12.60
CA ARG A 148 -7.53 -6.85 -12.33
C ARG A 148 -7.35 -6.47 -10.86
N ASP A 149 -6.94 -7.48 -10.10
CA ASP A 149 -6.20 -7.48 -8.84
C ASP A 149 -6.37 -6.26 -7.92
N TYR A 150 -7.56 -6.13 -7.33
CA TYR A 150 -7.73 -5.53 -6.00
C TYR A 150 -7.65 -6.59 -4.89
N ARG A 151 -7.39 -7.86 -5.24
CA ARG A 151 -7.19 -8.95 -4.27
C ARG A 151 -6.05 -8.61 -3.32
N TYR A 152 -5.07 -7.81 -3.74
CA TYR A 152 -4.04 -7.30 -2.83
C TYR A 152 -4.61 -6.52 -1.63
N LEU A 153 -5.75 -5.81 -1.74
CA LEU A 153 -6.36 -5.11 -0.62
C LEU A 153 -7.04 -6.08 0.35
N ASP A 154 -7.69 -7.11 -0.15
CA ASP A 154 -8.32 -8.15 0.67
C ASP A 154 -7.28 -9.10 1.26
N ILE A 155 -6.30 -9.55 0.48
CA ILE A 155 -5.11 -10.26 0.97
C ILE A 155 -4.41 -9.43 2.04
N ASN A 156 -4.15 -8.14 1.83
CA ASN A 156 -3.53 -7.31 2.87
C ASN A 156 -4.44 -7.13 4.11
N ARG A 157 -5.77 -7.21 3.95
CA ARG A 157 -6.71 -7.19 5.09
C ARG A 157 -6.64 -8.52 5.85
N SER A 158 -6.70 -9.64 5.14
CA SER A 158 -6.57 -10.99 5.70
C SER A 158 -5.21 -11.20 6.37
N LEU A 159 -4.11 -10.75 5.77
CA LEU A 159 -2.77 -10.81 6.37
C LEU A 159 -2.66 -9.95 7.64
N ARG A 160 -3.36 -8.82 7.73
CA ARG A 160 -3.44 -8.03 8.97
C ARG A 160 -4.27 -8.72 10.04
N GLN A 161 -5.30 -9.47 9.65
CA GLN A 161 -6.09 -10.29 10.59
C GLN A 161 -5.30 -11.52 11.05
N LEU A 162 -4.44 -12.06 10.18
CA LEU A 162 -3.57 -13.19 10.48
C LEU A 162 -2.39 -12.80 11.39
N HIS A 163 -1.91 -11.56 11.31
CA HIS A 163 -0.74 -11.12 12.08
C HIS A 163 -0.88 -11.32 13.59
N PRO A 164 -1.97 -10.88 14.26
CA PRO A 164 -2.17 -11.19 15.68
C PRO A 164 -2.13 -12.69 15.99
N GLN A 165 -2.74 -13.52 15.15
CA GLN A 165 -2.76 -14.96 15.35
C GLN A 165 -1.37 -15.58 15.26
N VAL A 166 -0.61 -15.24 14.21
CA VAL A 166 0.78 -15.71 14.05
C VAL A 166 1.66 -15.23 15.20
N PHE A 167 1.45 -14.00 15.67
CA PHE A 167 2.19 -13.44 16.77
C PHE A 167 1.89 -14.17 18.09
N GLU A 168 0.62 -14.45 18.37
CA GLU A 168 0.19 -15.28 19.50
C GLU A 168 0.75 -16.71 19.41
N ASP A 169 0.78 -17.31 18.22
CA ASP A 169 1.30 -18.66 18.03
C ASP A 169 2.80 -18.73 18.35
N VAL A 170 3.58 -17.71 17.95
CA VAL A 170 5.01 -17.59 18.32
C VAL A 170 5.19 -17.45 19.82
N ILE A 171 4.41 -16.58 20.48
CA ILE A 171 4.49 -16.38 21.93
C ILE A 171 4.15 -17.67 22.68
N LYS A 172 3.04 -18.32 22.33
CA LYS A 172 2.62 -19.59 22.95
C LYS A 172 3.71 -20.66 22.83
N HIS A 173 4.38 -20.71 21.69
CA HIS A 173 5.46 -21.66 21.47
C HIS A 173 6.63 -21.43 22.43
N LEU A 174 7.12 -20.18 22.50
CA LEU A 174 8.19 -19.79 23.42
C LEU A 174 7.81 -20.02 24.91
N GLU A 175 6.56 -19.69 25.29
CA GLU A 175 6.06 -19.92 26.65
C GLU A 175 5.94 -21.41 26.98
N ASN A 176 5.51 -22.25 26.03
CA ASN A 176 5.47 -23.71 26.20
C ASN A 176 6.87 -24.32 26.38
N ALA A 177 7.90 -23.71 25.78
CA ALA A 177 9.31 -24.05 26.04
C ALA A 177 9.82 -23.54 27.41
N GLY A 178 8.98 -22.85 28.18
CA GLY A 178 9.32 -22.31 29.50
C GLY A 178 10.03 -20.95 29.47
N ALA A 179 10.06 -20.26 28.33
CA ALA A 179 10.62 -18.91 28.26
C ALA A 179 9.65 -17.84 28.75
N SER A 180 10.19 -16.78 29.33
CA SER A 180 9.44 -15.56 29.63
C SER A 180 9.48 -14.63 28.42
N VAL A 181 8.34 -14.14 27.95
CA VAL A 181 8.27 -13.25 26.78
C VAL A 181 7.70 -11.89 27.17
N GLU A 182 8.46 -10.83 26.96
CA GLU A 182 8.01 -9.45 27.15
C GLU A 182 7.78 -8.77 25.80
N ILE A 183 6.63 -8.10 25.64
CA ILE A 183 6.25 -7.46 24.38
C ILE A 183 6.44 -5.95 24.50
N SER A 184 7.22 -5.36 23.59
CA SER A 184 7.34 -3.92 23.50
C SER A 184 6.09 -3.28 22.90
N ALA A 185 5.38 -2.48 23.70
CA ALA A 185 4.16 -1.79 23.31
C ALA A 185 4.30 -0.78 22.14
N GLN A 186 5.54 -0.46 21.74
CA GLN A 186 5.82 0.55 20.73
C GLN A 186 6.07 -0.04 19.33
N ASN A 187 6.57 -1.28 19.26
CA ASN A 187 7.12 -1.83 18.02
C ASN A 187 6.92 -3.35 17.83
N ASP A 188 6.12 -4.01 18.67
CA ASP A 188 5.82 -5.45 18.60
C ASP A 188 7.08 -6.34 18.56
N VAL A 189 8.17 -5.87 19.17
CA VAL A 189 9.39 -6.68 19.38
C VAL A 189 9.21 -7.51 20.63
N LEU A 190 9.53 -8.80 20.54
CA LEU A 190 9.52 -9.75 21.63
C LEU A 190 10.90 -9.74 22.29
N THR A 191 10.95 -9.60 23.61
CA THR A 191 12.16 -9.83 24.40
C THR A 191 11.98 -11.16 25.10
N VAL A 192 12.77 -12.16 24.71
CA VAL A 192 12.70 -13.52 25.23
C VAL A 192 13.74 -13.67 26.33
N ASN A 193 13.30 -14.14 27.49
CA ASN A 193 14.15 -14.41 28.66
C ASN A 193 14.92 -13.19 29.21
N GLY A 194 14.69 -11.99 28.67
CA GLY A 194 15.54 -10.81 28.92
C GLY A 194 16.91 -10.89 28.24
N GLU A 195 17.10 -11.82 27.30
CA GLU A 195 18.41 -12.22 26.76
C GLU A 195 18.56 -11.86 25.28
N TRP A 196 17.51 -12.07 24.49
CA TRP A 196 17.52 -11.79 23.06
C TRP A 196 16.17 -11.28 22.57
N THR A 197 16.19 -10.64 21.42
CA THR A 197 15.04 -9.97 20.82
C THR A 197 14.62 -10.62 19.51
N ALA A 198 13.31 -10.74 19.32
CA ALA A 198 12.71 -11.29 18.11
C ALA A 198 11.71 -10.32 17.50
N SER A 199 11.67 -10.25 16.16
CA SER A 199 10.55 -9.63 15.44
C SER A 199 9.87 -10.63 14.53
N VAL A 200 8.57 -10.47 14.32
CA VAL A 200 7.79 -11.33 13.43
C VAL A 200 7.40 -10.55 12.18
N VAL A 201 7.64 -11.12 11.01
CA VAL A 201 7.26 -10.50 9.72
C VAL A 201 6.53 -11.50 8.83
N ILE A 202 5.39 -11.11 8.28
CA ILE A 202 4.66 -11.95 7.33
C ILE A 202 5.10 -11.64 5.89
N ALA A 203 5.68 -12.63 5.23
CA ALA A 203 6.10 -12.58 3.85
C ALA A 203 4.93 -13.01 2.94
N ARG A 204 4.33 -12.05 2.26
CA ARG A 204 3.23 -12.29 1.32
C ARG A 204 3.70 -12.94 0.02
N CYS A 205 2.99 -13.97 -0.41
CA CYS A 205 3.14 -14.59 -1.73
C CYS A 205 2.56 -13.72 -2.85
N HIS A 206 3.30 -13.57 -3.94
CA HIS A 206 2.90 -12.94 -5.19
C HIS A 206 3.20 -13.89 -6.36
N SER A 207 2.25 -14.04 -7.28
CA SER A 207 2.51 -14.72 -8.55
C SER A 207 3.01 -13.71 -9.58
N THR A 208 4.06 -14.06 -10.30
CA THR A 208 4.55 -13.29 -11.45
C THR A 208 3.71 -13.58 -12.69
N PRO A 209 3.75 -12.73 -13.73
CA PRO A 209 3.10 -13.04 -15.02
C PRO A 209 3.57 -14.37 -15.64
N ALA A 210 4.79 -14.80 -15.33
CA ALA A 210 5.34 -16.09 -15.76
C ALA A 210 4.89 -17.29 -14.89
N GLY A 211 4.02 -17.09 -13.90
CA GLY A 211 3.47 -18.15 -13.03
C GLY A 211 4.34 -18.54 -11.84
N THR A 212 5.57 -18.02 -11.73
CA THR A 212 6.46 -18.26 -10.58
C THR A 212 6.05 -17.46 -9.35
N LEU A 213 6.27 -18.01 -8.16
CA LEU A 213 5.92 -17.37 -6.89
C LEU A 213 7.11 -16.58 -6.31
N ARG A 214 6.79 -15.45 -5.68
CA ARG A 214 7.74 -14.55 -5.04
C ARG A 214 7.21 -14.01 -3.71
N TRP A 215 8.08 -13.95 -2.70
CA TRP A 215 7.73 -13.46 -1.38
C TRP A 215 8.52 -12.22 -1.03
N LYS A 216 7.83 -11.10 -0.81
CA LYS A 216 8.50 -9.86 -0.41
C LYS A 216 8.72 -9.84 1.10
N LEU A 217 9.98 -9.91 1.51
CA LEU A 217 10.38 -9.67 2.90
C LEU A 217 10.55 -8.18 3.15
N ARG A 218 10.11 -7.72 4.32
CA ARG A 218 10.33 -6.35 4.78
C ARG A 218 10.90 -6.39 6.19
N PHE A 219 12.20 -6.58 6.27
CA PHE A 219 12.95 -6.38 7.49
C PHE A 219 12.82 -4.92 7.93
N ASP A 220 12.59 -4.70 9.22
CA ASP A 220 12.63 -3.38 9.81
C ASP A 220 13.97 -3.24 10.53
N ILE A 221 14.98 -2.87 9.75
CA ILE A 221 16.37 -2.77 10.19
C ILE A 221 16.49 -1.80 11.37
N SER A 222 15.57 -0.83 11.50
CA SER A 222 15.55 0.12 12.62
C SER A 222 15.21 -0.52 13.96
N LEU A 223 14.53 -1.68 13.95
CA LEU A 223 14.25 -2.46 15.15
C LEU A 223 15.47 -3.27 15.61
N ALA A 224 16.37 -3.60 14.68
CA ALA A 224 17.59 -4.40 14.90
C ALA A 224 17.40 -5.59 15.88
N PRO A 225 16.38 -6.45 15.68
CA PRO A 225 16.18 -7.61 16.55
C PRO A 225 17.28 -8.63 16.29
N ASP A 226 17.67 -9.38 17.32
CA ASP A 226 18.67 -10.45 17.19
C ASP A 226 18.24 -11.50 16.16
N ILE A 227 16.93 -11.81 16.13
CA ILE A 227 16.32 -12.75 15.18
C ILE A 227 15.05 -12.15 14.57
N THR A 228 14.87 -12.28 13.26
CA THR A 228 13.60 -12.03 12.58
C THR A 228 12.95 -13.34 12.15
N ILE A 229 11.76 -13.61 12.68
CA ILE A 229 10.91 -14.73 12.32
C ILE A 229 10.08 -14.32 11.10
N ALA A 230 10.51 -14.74 9.93
CA ALA A 230 9.87 -14.48 8.66
C ALA A 230 8.89 -15.60 8.29
N VAL A 231 7.60 -15.30 8.30
CA VAL A 231 6.51 -16.24 8.07
C VAL A 231 6.13 -16.23 6.59
N ARG A 232 6.50 -17.27 5.85
CA ARG A 232 6.23 -17.39 4.42
C ARG A 232 4.81 -17.90 4.22
N MET A 233 4.00 -17.16 3.47
CA MET A 233 2.61 -17.52 3.20
C MET A 233 2.47 -18.48 2.01
N GLU A 234 1.46 -19.34 2.00
CA GLU A 234 1.13 -20.16 0.83
C GLU A 234 0.66 -19.33 -0.38
N ARG A 235 0.53 -19.97 -1.56
CA ARG A 235 0.09 -19.31 -2.81
C ARG A 235 -1.17 -18.46 -2.64
N ALA A 236 -2.16 -18.94 -1.88
CA ALA A 236 -3.42 -18.25 -1.62
C ALA A 236 -3.33 -17.17 -0.53
N ASN A 237 -2.22 -17.07 0.20
CA ASN A 237 -2.03 -16.21 1.38
C ASN A 237 -3.03 -16.45 2.52
N LEU A 238 -3.61 -17.65 2.60
CA LEU A 238 -4.57 -18.03 3.64
C LEU A 238 -3.95 -18.82 4.79
N GLN A 239 -2.82 -19.47 4.53
CA GLN A 239 -2.13 -20.33 5.49
C GLN A 239 -0.63 -20.04 5.44
N VAL A 240 0.03 -20.30 6.56
CA VAL A 240 1.49 -20.29 6.66
C VAL A 240 2.03 -21.53 5.94
N ARG A 241 3.11 -21.35 5.19
CA ARG A 241 3.84 -22.41 4.51
C ARG A 241 5.00 -22.92 5.34
N ASP A 242 5.89 -22.01 5.73
CA ASP A 242 7.09 -22.27 6.51
C ASP A 242 7.62 -20.97 7.13
N TYR A 243 8.65 -21.11 7.95
CA TYR A 243 9.25 -20.05 8.76
C TYR A 243 10.73 -19.92 8.43
N TYR A 244 11.23 -18.69 8.35
CA TYR A 244 12.65 -18.43 8.29
C TYR A 244 13.10 -17.71 9.56
N LEU A 245 14.13 -18.22 10.22
CA LEU A 245 14.78 -17.55 11.34
C LEU A 245 15.99 -16.79 10.83
N VAL A 246 15.90 -15.47 10.76
CA VAL A 246 16.92 -14.63 10.14
C VAL A 246 17.72 -13.91 11.22
N PRO A 247 18.99 -14.28 11.48
CA PRO A 247 19.85 -13.55 12.40
C PRO A 247 20.12 -12.14 11.89
N LEU A 248 20.29 -11.19 12.80
CA LEU A 248 20.62 -9.79 12.45
C LEU A 248 21.87 -9.68 11.55
N ILE A 249 22.89 -10.49 11.84
CA ILE A 249 24.18 -10.49 11.12
C ILE A 249 24.01 -10.86 9.64
N ASP A 250 23.06 -11.73 9.34
CA ASP A 250 22.85 -12.23 7.98
C ASP A 250 21.85 -11.39 7.19
N MET A 251 21.09 -10.51 7.84
CA MET A 251 19.99 -9.73 7.23
C MET A 251 20.39 -8.98 5.95
N GLY A 252 21.65 -8.51 5.85
CA GLY A 252 22.16 -7.83 4.66
C GLY A 252 22.37 -8.73 3.43
N ALA A 253 22.51 -10.04 3.62
CA ALA A 253 22.66 -11.03 2.56
C ALA A 253 21.30 -11.50 1.98
N TRP A 254 20.17 -11.08 2.57
CA TRP A 254 18.86 -11.55 2.17
C TRP A 254 18.31 -10.83 0.93
N PRO A 255 17.67 -11.55 0.01
CA PRO A 255 17.07 -10.95 -1.17
C PRO A 255 15.82 -10.15 -0.78
N GLN A 256 15.55 -9.06 -1.51
CA GLN A 256 14.29 -8.31 -1.33
C GLN A 256 13.03 -9.15 -1.63
N LYS A 257 13.17 -10.18 -2.48
CA LYS A 257 12.12 -11.13 -2.81
C LYS A 257 12.68 -12.54 -2.82
N MET A 258 12.15 -13.41 -1.96
CA MET A 258 12.46 -14.84 -2.02
C MET A 258 11.77 -15.49 -3.21
N ALA A 259 12.39 -16.53 -3.73
CA ALA A 259 11.83 -17.43 -4.73
C ALA A 259 11.22 -18.68 -4.06
N GLU A 260 10.71 -19.59 -4.88
CA GLU A 260 10.20 -20.89 -4.41
C GLU A 260 11.35 -21.75 -3.84
N GLU A 261 12.46 -21.76 -4.58
CA GLU A 261 13.76 -22.34 -4.23
C GLU A 261 14.77 -21.20 -4.16
N ASN A 262 15.48 -21.06 -3.03
CA ASN A 262 16.51 -20.03 -2.88
C ASN A 262 17.91 -20.67 -2.92
N SER A 263 18.95 -19.87 -2.69
CA SER A 263 20.28 -20.43 -2.49
C SER A 263 20.31 -21.29 -1.22
N PRO A 264 21.14 -22.35 -1.15
CA PRO A 264 21.30 -23.19 0.04
C PRO A 264 21.60 -22.41 1.32
N LEU A 265 22.29 -21.27 1.22
CA LEU A 265 22.56 -20.38 2.35
C LEU A 265 21.25 -19.85 2.97
N ILE A 266 20.31 -19.37 2.14
CA ILE A 266 19.03 -18.82 2.61
C ILE A 266 18.13 -19.95 3.12
N ASP A 267 18.07 -21.06 2.40
CA ASP A 267 17.21 -22.19 2.75
C ASP A 267 17.69 -22.92 4.01
N SER A 268 18.95 -22.73 4.43
CA SER A 268 19.45 -23.24 5.73
C SER A 268 18.76 -22.62 6.95
N TYR A 269 18.14 -21.45 6.78
CA TYR A 269 17.37 -20.77 7.82
C TYR A 269 15.87 -21.14 7.80
N CYS A 270 15.45 -22.06 6.92
CA CYS A 270 14.06 -22.45 6.72
C CYS A 270 13.64 -23.61 7.64
N PHE A 271 12.50 -23.45 8.31
CA PHE A 271 11.92 -24.43 9.23
C PHE A 271 10.44 -24.63 8.93
N GLN A 272 9.96 -25.87 8.99
CA GLN A 272 8.56 -26.20 8.71
C GLN A 272 7.63 -25.83 9.87
N THR A 273 8.16 -25.81 11.10
CA THR A 273 7.44 -25.53 12.34
C THR A 273 8.21 -24.51 13.17
N LEU A 274 7.56 -23.99 14.21
CA LEU A 274 8.18 -23.10 15.17
C LEU A 274 9.04 -23.83 16.22
N ASP A 275 9.08 -25.16 16.22
CA ASP A 275 9.79 -26.03 17.19
C ASP A 275 11.28 -25.69 17.37
N VAL A 276 11.89 -25.11 16.34
CA VAL A 276 13.26 -24.60 16.42
C VAL A 276 13.43 -23.50 17.49
N LEU A 277 12.36 -22.74 17.78
CA LEU A 277 12.35 -21.71 18.82
C LEU A 277 12.48 -22.31 20.21
N ASP A 278 12.00 -23.54 20.44
CA ASP A 278 12.11 -24.21 21.74
C ASP A 278 13.58 -24.38 22.12
N GLY A 279 14.42 -24.78 21.18
CA GLY A 279 15.85 -24.91 21.38
C GLY A 279 16.55 -23.57 21.67
N LEU A 280 16.07 -22.47 21.08
CA LEU A 280 16.59 -21.12 21.31
C LEU A 280 16.12 -20.51 22.63
N ALA A 281 14.96 -20.95 23.12
CA ALA A 281 14.33 -20.50 24.36
C ALA A 281 14.72 -21.33 25.58
N ALA A 282 15.16 -22.57 25.36
CA ALA A 282 15.48 -23.53 26.41
C ALA A 282 16.57 -23.00 27.34
N ARG A 283 16.28 -23.00 28.64
CA ARG A 283 17.27 -22.74 29.70
C ARG A 283 17.74 -24.07 30.28
N CYS A 284 19.05 -24.28 30.29
CA CYS A 284 19.68 -25.37 31.02
C CYS A 284 20.53 -24.81 32.16
N SER A 285 20.77 -25.61 33.21
CA SER A 285 21.67 -25.16 34.26
C SER A 285 23.11 -25.13 33.74
N LEU A 286 23.93 -24.18 34.23
CA LEU A 286 25.36 -24.11 33.88
C LEU A 286 26.12 -25.42 34.18
N LYS A 287 25.65 -26.21 35.15
CA LYS A 287 26.22 -27.53 35.47
C LYS A 287 25.94 -28.59 34.41
N GLU A 288 24.78 -28.52 33.75
CA GLU A 288 24.39 -29.44 32.68
C GLU A 288 25.00 -29.00 31.34
N ALA A 289 25.22 -27.71 31.12
CA ALA A 289 25.83 -27.18 29.89
C ALA A 289 27.33 -27.46 29.76
N CYS A 290 28.02 -27.72 30.87
CA CYS A 290 29.48 -27.96 30.91
C CYS A 290 29.85 -29.45 30.92
N GLN A 291 28.90 -30.36 30.72
CA GLN A 291 29.12 -31.80 30.55
C GLN A 291 29.14 -32.17 29.06
#